data_AF-A0AA40SQ98-F1
#
_entry.id   AF-A0AA40SQ98-F1
#
_cell.length_a   1.000
_cell.length_b   1.000
_cell.length_c   1.000
_cell.angle_alpha   90.00
_cell.angle_beta   90.00
_cell.angle_gamma   90.00
#
_symmetry.space_group_name_H-M   'P 1'
#
loop_
_entity.id
_entity.type
_entity.pdbx_description
1 polymer ?
#
loop_
_entity_poly.entity_id
_entity_poly.type
_entity_poly.pdbx_seq_one_letter_code
_entity_poly.pdbx_strand_id
1 'polypeptide(L)'
;MTDAKFRPVVAMDIDGVLRIAPPPRTGKKTPRAFSATITMQRDGYPTFLHREPDWDEVDQWTDEHWFSGIGAAWVRDLLARGIDVVWATTWQHHANTHFAPILGLPELPVAVHGSGYFSESSPHWKARKLARQFDARPLLWVDDNPIRDRPFDQLRRPHDRALTNAHWIKSWHNGITARDVTEMDDWLSLAATTDGQQELRVRRRRALDRQRARQRRQQWGSETSYRSWHAVRARLETELGLDDDDIGLLASHLRTHPDRIDREHVALLMAEFGHAITVPAESIVDILRHYRQASRKHS
;
A
#
# COMPACT_ATOMS: atom_id res chain seq x y z
N MET A 1 -17.33 -23.39 12.81
CA MET A 1 -17.51 -21.92 12.86
C MET A 1 -16.14 -21.29 12.67
N THR A 2 -15.95 -20.54 11.58
CA THR A 2 -14.69 -19.81 11.34
C THR A 2 -14.53 -18.73 12.42
N ASP A 3 -13.41 -18.76 13.14
CA ASP A 3 -13.06 -17.74 14.15
C ASP A 3 -13.12 -16.34 13.49
N ALA A 4 -13.75 -15.38 14.17
CA ALA A 4 -13.94 -14.00 13.70
C ALA A 4 -12.63 -13.34 13.25
N LYS A 5 -11.49 -13.78 13.80
CA LYS A 5 -10.15 -13.35 13.39
C LYS A 5 -9.81 -13.66 11.93
N PHE A 6 -10.45 -14.67 11.33
CA PHE A 6 -10.22 -15.08 9.95
C PHE A 6 -11.27 -14.55 8.96
N ARG A 7 -12.32 -13.88 9.45
CA ARG A 7 -13.33 -13.27 8.56
C ARG A 7 -12.75 -12.02 7.90
N PRO A 8 -12.83 -11.89 6.56
CA PRO A 8 -12.37 -10.69 5.88
C PRO A 8 -13.21 -9.47 6.29
N VAL A 9 -12.57 -8.31 6.29
CA VAL A 9 -13.20 -6.99 6.43
C VAL A 9 -13.06 -6.25 5.10
N VAL A 10 -14.12 -5.55 4.69
CA VAL A 10 -14.10 -4.61 3.57
C VAL A 10 -14.18 -3.19 4.12
N ALA A 11 -13.09 -2.44 3.99
CA ALA A 11 -13.01 -1.02 4.30
C ALA A 11 -13.31 -0.21 3.05
N MET A 12 -14.37 0.61 3.10
CA MET A 12 -14.97 1.23 1.92
C MET A 12 -14.91 2.75 1.98
N ASP A 13 -14.33 3.38 0.96
CA ASP A 13 -14.56 4.81 0.73
C ASP A 13 -15.87 5.07 0.01
N ILE A 14 -16.33 6.33 0.04
CA ILE A 14 -17.53 6.78 -0.64
C ILE A 14 -17.15 7.50 -1.93
N ASP A 15 -16.30 8.52 -1.84
CA ASP A 15 -15.95 9.35 -2.98
C ASP A 15 -15.12 8.61 -4.02
N GLY A 16 -15.51 8.73 -5.29
CA GLY A 16 -14.88 8.04 -6.40
C GLY A 16 -15.05 6.51 -6.40
N VAL A 17 -15.73 5.96 -5.39
CA VAL A 17 -15.96 4.51 -5.20
C VAL A 17 -17.45 4.18 -5.33
N LEU A 18 -18.26 4.69 -4.40
CA LEU A 18 -19.73 4.54 -4.38
C LEU A 18 -20.42 5.80 -4.90
N ARG A 19 -20.00 6.98 -4.44
CA ARG A 19 -20.39 8.28 -5.00
C ARG A 19 -19.48 8.60 -6.17
N ILE A 20 -20.07 8.90 -7.32
CA ILE A 20 -19.36 9.09 -8.59
C ILE A 20 -19.65 10.46 -9.17
N ALA A 21 -18.80 10.90 -10.10
CA ALA A 21 -19.10 12.08 -10.89
C ALA A 21 -20.42 11.91 -11.66
N PRO A 22 -21.18 13.00 -11.90
CA PRO A 22 -22.31 12.97 -12.82
C PRO A 22 -21.89 12.35 -14.15
N PRO A 23 -22.65 11.37 -14.68
CA PRO A 23 -22.28 10.71 -15.92
C PRO A 23 -22.32 11.70 -17.08
N PRO A 24 -21.39 11.58 -18.05
CA PRO A 24 -21.34 12.51 -19.17
C PRO A 24 -22.65 12.45 -19.97
N ARG A 25 -23.17 13.61 -20.38
CA ARG A 25 -24.42 13.76 -21.16
C ARG A 25 -24.37 13.11 -22.56
N THR A 26 -23.23 12.52 -22.94
CA THR A 26 -22.91 12.05 -24.30
C THR A 26 -23.42 10.63 -24.61
N GLY A 27 -24.35 10.07 -23.83
CA GLY A 27 -25.02 8.80 -24.15
C GLY A 27 -24.18 7.53 -23.95
N LYS A 28 -22.93 7.64 -23.48
CA LYS A 28 -22.17 6.46 -23.01
C LYS A 28 -22.81 5.98 -21.70
N LYS A 29 -23.39 4.78 -21.73
CA LYS A 29 -23.97 4.12 -20.55
C LYS A 29 -22.89 3.96 -19.47
N THR A 30 -22.99 4.69 -18.36
CA THR A 30 -22.46 4.25 -17.06
C THR A 30 -23.42 3.17 -16.57
N PRO A 31 -23.04 1.87 -16.58
CA PRO A 31 -23.99 0.83 -16.27
C PRO A 31 -24.50 0.97 -14.83
N ARG A 32 -25.81 1.19 -14.67
CA ARG A 32 -26.55 1.23 -13.40
C ARG A 32 -26.21 2.38 -12.44
N ALA A 33 -25.69 3.51 -12.93
CA ALA A 33 -25.63 4.71 -12.09
C ALA A 33 -27.05 5.22 -11.76
N PHE A 34 -27.23 5.81 -10.58
CA PHE A 34 -28.47 6.49 -10.19
C PHE A 34 -28.13 7.77 -9.43
N SER A 35 -29.03 8.75 -9.45
CA SER A 35 -28.87 9.97 -8.66
C SER A 35 -29.84 10.02 -7.48
N ALA A 36 -29.47 10.80 -6.47
CA ALA A 36 -30.33 11.17 -5.36
C ALA A 36 -29.99 12.59 -4.92
N THR A 37 -31.03 13.36 -4.60
CA THR A 37 -30.89 14.67 -3.99
C THR A 37 -30.60 14.52 -2.50
N ILE A 38 -29.55 15.18 -2.02
CA ILE A 38 -29.20 15.20 -0.59
C ILE A 38 -29.29 16.64 -0.11
N THR A 39 -30.03 16.83 0.98
CA THR A 39 -30.06 18.08 1.71
C THR A 39 -29.28 17.90 3.02
N MET A 40 -28.33 18.80 3.28
CA MET A 40 -27.56 18.85 4.52
C MET A 40 -27.83 20.18 5.22
N GLN A 41 -28.00 20.13 6.54
CA GLN A 41 -28.06 21.31 7.40
C GLN A 41 -26.64 21.72 7.79
N ARG A 42 -26.37 23.02 7.96
CA ARG A 42 -25.04 23.52 8.35
C ARG A 42 -24.52 22.88 9.64
N ASP A 43 -25.35 22.72 10.65
CA ASP A 43 -24.99 22.13 11.94
C ASP A 43 -24.70 20.62 11.88
N GLY A 44 -25.21 19.93 10.84
CA GLY A 44 -24.97 18.51 10.56
C GLY A 44 -23.86 18.25 9.55
N TYR A 45 -23.23 19.28 8.98
CA TYR A 45 -22.23 19.14 7.92
C TYR A 45 -20.84 18.76 8.46
N PRO A 46 -20.09 17.86 7.81
CA PRO A 46 -18.78 17.41 8.26
C PRO A 46 -17.66 18.42 7.99
N THR A 47 -17.71 19.60 8.61
CA THR A 47 -16.76 20.71 8.43
C THR A 47 -15.31 20.35 8.79
N PHE A 48 -15.12 19.25 9.53
CA PHE A 48 -13.80 18.83 9.99
C PHE A 48 -12.85 18.40 8.85
N LEU A 49 -13.35 17.72 7.81
CA LEU A 49 -12.56 17.25 6.66
C LEU A 49 -13.09 17.72 5.31
N HIS A 50 -14.19 18.47 5.31
CA HIS A 50 -14.85 18.95 4.09
C HIS A 50 -15.02 20.46 4.16
N ARG A 51 -14.74 21.11 3.04
CA ARG A 51 -15.00 22.54 2.88
C ARG A 51 -16.50 22.77 2.89
N GLU A 52 -16.95 23.74 3.66
CA GLU A 52 -18.36 24.13 3.65
C GLU A 52 -18.82 24.55 2.25
N PRO A 53 -20.01 24.11 1.83
CA PRO A 53 -20.65 24.59 0.61
C PRO A 53 -21.18 26.02 0.80
N ASP A 54 -21.66 26.61 -0.29
CA ASP A 54 -22.45 27.84 -0.21
C ASP A 54 -23.84 27.49 0.34
N TRP A 55 -24.08 27.91 1.58
CA TRP A 55 -25.34 27.72 2.28
C TRP A 55 -26.44 28.64 1.73
N ASP A 56 -27.68 28.16 1.69
CA ASP A 56 -28.84 28.99 1.41
C ASP A 56 -29.28 29.83 2.64
N GLU A 57 -30.36 30.61 2.47
CA GLU A 57 -30.87 31.53 3.50
C GLU A 57 -31.39 30.83 4.77
N VAL A 58 -31.62 29.51 4.72
CA VAL A 58 -32.09 28.69 5.85
C VAL A 58 -31.01 27.72 6.33
N ASP A 59 -29.74 28.01 6.05
CA ASP A 59 -28.57 27.22 6.43
C ASP A 59 -28.60 25.76 5.92
N GLN A 60 -29.18 25.58 4.73
CA GLN A 60 -29.24 24.31 4.01
C GLN A 60 -28.37 24.33 2.76
N TRP A 61 -27.90 23.14 2.39
CA TRP A 61 -27.28 22.90 1.11
C TRP A 61 -27.91 21.65 0.50
N THR A 62 -28.44 21.79 -0.72
CA THR A 62 -29.08 20.71 -1.46
C THR A 62 -28.36 20.52 -2.78
N ASP A 63 -27.92 19.29 -3.06
CA ASP A 63 -27.24 18.95 -4.30
C ASP A 63 -27.66 17.57 -4.84
N GLU A 64 -27.53 17.38 -6.15
CA GLU A 64 -27.76 16.10 -6.80
C GLU A 64 -26.46 15.28 -6.81
N HIS A 65 -26.48 14.15 -6.11
CA HIS A 65 -25.35 13.23 -6.06
C HIS A 65 -25.61 11.99 -6.90
N TRP A 66 -24.56 11.50 -7.56
CA TRP A 66 -24.61 10.29 -8.38
C TRP A 66 -23.89 9.14 -7.70
N PHE A 67 -24.43 7.93 -7.87
CA PHE A 67 -23.95 6.72 -7.21
C PHE A 67 -23.78 5.57 -8.19
N SER A 68 -22.76 4.73 -7.97
CA SER A 68 -22.60 3.45 -8.65
C SER A 68 -23.62 2.45 -8.11
N GLY A 69 -24.62 2.09 -8.91
CA GLY A 69 -25.57 1.04 -8.53
C GLY A 69 -24.94 -0.35 -8.47
N ILE A 70 -23.84 -0.59 -9.20
CA ILE A 70 -23.04 -1.81 -9.06
C ILE A 70 -22.37 -1.84 -7.67
N GLY A 71 -21.71 -0.75 -7.28
CA GLY A 71 -21.09 -0.63 -5.96
C GLY A 71 -22.09 -0.79 -4.82
N ALA A 72 -23.24 -0.09 -4.91
CA ALA A 72 -24.30 -0.18 -3.91
C ALA A 72 -24.86 -1.61 -3.79
N ALA A 73 -25.11 -2.29 -4.91
CA ALA A 73 -25.58 -3.67 -4.91
C ALA A 73 -24.54 -4.63 -4.31
N TRP A 74 -23.26 -4.45 -4.64
CA TRP A 74 -22.18 -5.27 -4.09
C TRP A 74 -22.03 -5.10 -2.57
N VAL A 75 -22.11 -3.88 -2.04
CA VAL A 75 -22.04 -3.67 -0.59
C VAL A 75 -23.21 -4.34 0.14
N ARG A 76 -24.44 -4.26 -0.40
CA ARG A 76 -25.60 -4.99 0.16
C ARG A 76 -25.39 -6.51 0.13
N ASP A 77 -24.84 -7.03 -0.97
CA ASP A 77 -24.51 -8.46 -1.09
C ASP A 77 -23.44 -8.90 -0.08
N LEU A 78 -22.37 -8.12 0.12
CA LEU A 78 -21.36 -8.38 1.16
C LEU A 78 -22.00 -8.53 2.53
N LEU A 79 -22.89 -7.60 2.90
CA LEU A 79 -23.61 -7.64 4.18
C LEU A 79 -24.53 -8.87 4.29
N ALA A 80 -25.25 -9.21 3.22
CA ALA A 80 -26.11 -10.40 3.18
C ALA A 80 -25.31 -11.70 3.33
N ARG A 81 -24.07 -11.74 2.81
CA ARG A 81 -23.11 -12.85 3.02
C ARG A 81 -22.44 -12.83 4.39
N GLY A 82 -22.74 -11.84 5.24
CA GLY A 82 -22.13 -11.67 6.54
C GLY A 82 -20.65 -11.27 6.45
N ILE A 83 -20.22 -10.57 5.41
CA ILE A 83 -18.89 -9.97 5.35
C ILE A 83 -18.95 -8.64 6.12
N ASP A 84 -17.97 -8.41 7.00
CA ASP A 84 -17.92 -7.17 7.77
C ASP A 84 -17.52 -6.03 6.84
N VAL A 85 -18.41 -5.03 6.69
CA VAL A 85 -18.14 -3.81 5.92
C VAL A 85 -18.03 -2.62 6.87
N VAL A 86 -17.02 -1.80 6.68
CA VAL A 86 -16.77 -0.59 7.49
C VAL A 86 -16.50 0.61 6.61
N TRP A 87 -16.88 1.79 7.10
CA TRP A 87 -16.55 3.06 6.45
C TRP A 87 -15.07 3.42 6.65
N ALA A 88 -14.39 3.68 5.53
CA ALA A 88 -13.02 4.18 5.45
C ALA A 88 -12.99 5.47 4.63
N THR A 89 -13.82 6.44 5.01
CA THR A 89 -14.05 7.68 4.27
C THR A 89 -13.83 8.92 5.14
N THR A 90 -13.48 10.04 4.51
CA THR A 90 -13.38 11.34 5.20
C THR A 90 -14.73 11.84 5.71
N TRP A 91 -15.85 11.27 5.27
CA TRP A 91 -17.19 11.54 5.81
C TRP A 91 -17.41 10.95 7.22
N GLN A 92 -16.56 10.02 7.68
CA GLN A 92 -16.66 9.40 9.01
C GLN A 92 -18.10 8.95 9.34
N HIS A 93 -18.66 9.35 10.49
CA HIS A 93 -20.04 9.04 10.90
C HIS A 93 -21.10 9.68 10.01
N HIS A 94 -20.80 10.81 9.35
CA HIS A 94 -21.75 11.48 8.44
C HIS A 94 -22.06 10.62 7.21
N ALA A 95 -21.25 9.61 6.92
CA ALA A 95 -21.55 8.59 5.90
C ALA A 95 -22.87 7.85 6.18
N ASN A 96 -23.10 7.50 7.45
CA ASN A 96 -24.32 6.84 7.88
C ASN A 96 -25.53 7.76 7.83
N THR A 97 -25.34 9.06 8.08
CA THR A 97 -26.41 10.06 8.01
C THR A 97 -26.85 10.34 6.58
N HIS A 98 -25.89 10.57 5.68
CA HIS A 98 -26.20 11.13 4.35
C HIS A 98 -26.23 10.11 3.22
N PHE A 99 -25.44 9.02 3.29
CA PHE A 99 -25.29 8.11 2.14
C PHE A 99 -25.83 6.71 2.39
N ALA A 100 -25.67 6.15 3.60
CA ALA A 100 -26.15 4.80 3.88
C ALA A 100 -27.65 4.60 3.54
N PRO A 101 -28.58 5.51 3.90
CA PRO A 101 -29.99 5.35 3.58
C PRO A 101 -30.26 5.31 2.07
N ILE A 102 -29.60 6.19 1.30
CA ILE A 102 -29.73 6.29 -0.16
C ILE A 102 -29.21 5.02 -0.85
N LEU A 103 -28.15 4.44 -0.30
CA LEU A 103 -27.56 3.20 -0.81
C LEU A 103 -28.34 1.95 -0.37
N GLY A 104 -29.38 2.10 0.46
CA GLY A 104 -30.12 0.99 1.06
C GLY A 104 -29.26 0.15 2.01
N LEU A 105 -28.33 0.80 2.71
CA LEU A 105 -27.42 0.19 3.67
C LEU A 105 -27.89 0.45 5.10
N PRO A 106 -27.69 -0.48 6.03
CA PRO A 106 -27.79 -0.18 7.45
C PRO A 106 -26.66 0.77 7.87
N GLU A 107 -26.71 1.23 9.13
CA GLU A 107 -25.57 1.90 9.73
C GLU A 107 -24.35 0.97 9.73
N LEU A 108 -23.22 1.43 9.17
CA LEU A 108 -21.97 0.67 9.15
C LEU A 108 -20.98 1.23 10.19
N PRO A 109 -20.14 0.38 10.81
CA PRO A 109 -19.07 0.85 11.68
C PRO A 109 -18.10 1.77 10.92
N VAL A 110 -17.59 2.80 11.60
CA VAL A 110 -16.61 3.75 11.05
C VAL A 110 -15.20 3.36 11.52
N ALA A 111 -14.34 2.97 10.59
CA ALA A 111 -12.97 2.56 10.91
C ALA A 111 -11.96 3.71 10.90
N VAL A 112 -12.26 4.80 10.20
CA VAL A 112 -11.39 5.98 10.12
C VAL A 112 -12.14 7.19 10.66
N HIS A 113 -11.72 7.67 11.83
CA HIS A 113 -12.35 8.81 12.50
C HIS A 113 -11.34 9.64 13.32
N GLY A 114 -11.72 10.89 13.62
CA GLY A 114 -10.96 11.85 14.43
C GLY A 114 -9.90 12.65 13.65
N SER A 115 -9.16 13.49 14.39
CA SER A 115 -8.45 14.65 13.82
C SER A 115 -7.07 14.44 13.19
N GLY A 116 -6.75 13.21 12.80
CA GLY A 116 -5.42 12.83 12.34
C GLY A 116 -5.02 13.28 10.93
N TYR A 117 -5.85 14.04 10.21
CA TYR A 117 -5.59 14.50 8.84
C TYR A 117 -4.67 15.73 8.75
N PHE A 118 -4.61 16.62 9.76
CA PHE A 118 -3.87 17.87 9.60
C PHE A 118 -2.33 17.72 9.51
N SER A 119 -1.80 16.55 9.89
CA SER A 119 -0.36 16.24 9.84
C SER A 119 0.04 15.31 8.69
N GLU A 120 -0.91 14.78 7.91
CA GLU A 120 -0.64 13.80 6.85
C GLU A 120 -1.74 13.79 5.78
N SER A 121 -1.46 13.29 4.57
CA SER A 121 -2.51 13.17 3.55
C SER A 121 -3.62 12.18 3.94
N SER A 122 -4.84 12.37 3.41
CA SER A 122 -6.02 11.51 3.64
C SER A 122 -5.72 10.01 3.47
N PRO A 123 -5.09 9.55 2.37
CA PRO A 123 -4.82 8.12 2.21
C PRO A 123 -3.82 7.58 3.26
N HIS A 124 -2.86 8.38 3.72
CA HIS A 124 -1.94 7.97 4.78
C HIS A 124 -2.66 7.84 6.12
N TRP A 125 -3.50 8.84 6.45
CA TRP A 125 -4.31 8.82 7.65
C TRP A 125 -5.24 7.61 7.70
N LYS A 126 -6.00 7.37 6.61
CA LYS A 126 -6.88 6.20 6.47
C LYS A 126 -6.09 4.90 6.63
N ALA A 127 -4.98 4.77 5.91
CA ALA A 127 -4.13 3.58 5.97
C ALA A 127 -3.61 3.30 7.38
N ARG A 128 -3.08 4.31 8.07
CA ARG A 128 -2.57 4.16 9.45
C ARG A 128 -3.66 3.70 10.40
N LYS A 129 -4.88 4.22 10.28
CA LYS A 129 -6.04 3.82 11.09
C LYS A 129 -6.46 2.39 10.79
N LEU A 130 -6.65 2.04 9.51
CA LEU A 130 -7.00 0.69 9.07
C LEU A 130 -5.95 -0.35 9.48
N ALA A 131 -4.67 -0.01 9.36
CA ALA A 131 -3.57 -0.89 9.74
C ALA A 131 -3.55 -1.21 11.24
N ARG A 132 -3.91 -0.24 12.09
CA ARG A 132 -3.99 -0.41 13.55
C ARG A 132 -5.24 -1.18 13.97
N GLN A 133 -6.38 -0.89 13.36
CA GLN A 133 -7.66 -1.48 13.77
C GLN A 133 -7.83 -2.94 13.35
N PHE A 134 -7.24 -3.33 12.22
CA PHE A 134 -7.46 -4.66 11.63
C PHE A 134 -6.18 -5.49 11.50
N ASP A 135 -5.13 -5.24 12.30
CA ASP A 135 -3.80 -5.85 12.17
C ASP A 135 -3.79 -7.37 11.85
N ALA A 136 -4.66 -8.15 12.50
CA ALA A 136 -4.70 -9.61 12.39
C ALA A 136 -5.76 -10.18 11.42
N ARG A 137 -6.65 -9.34 10.86
CA ARG A 137 -7.75 -9.80 9.98
C ARG A 137 -7.41 -9.65 8.50
N PRO A 138 -7.89 -10.51 7.59
CA PRO A 138 -7.83 -10.19 6.17
C PRO A 138 -8.58 -8.87 5.90
N LEU A 139 -7.94 -7.93 5.21
CA LEU A 139 -8.51 -6.61 4.93
C LEU A 139 -8.46 -6.32 3.43
N LEU A 140 -9.62 -6.04 2.87
CA LEU A 140 -9.78 -5.40 1.56
C LEU A 140 -10.08 -3.92 1.80
N TRP A 141 -9.22 -3.02 1.33
CA TRP A 141 -9.49 -1.59 1.33
C TRP A 141 -9.82 -1.15 -0.09
N VAL A 142 -11.00 -0.57 -0.28
CA VAL A 142 -11.50 -0.06 -1.56
C VAL A 142 -11.58 1.46 -1.49
N ASP A 143 -10.81 2.13 -2.34
CA ASP A 143 -10.63 3.58 -2.34
C ASP A 143 -10.27 4.04 -3.77
N ASP A 144 -10.43 5.31 -4.10
CA ASP A 144 -9.94 5.88 -5.36
C ASP A 144 -8.63 6.65 -5.19
N ASN A 145 -8.19 6.86 -3.94
CA ASN A 145 -7.03 7.67 -3.60
C ASN A 145 -5.90 6.82 -3.01
N PRO A 146 -4.94 6.34 -3.83
CA PRO A 146 -3.88 5.46 -3.35
C PRO A 146 -2.80 6.20 -2.56
N ILE A 147 -2.20 5.51 -1.58
CA ILE A 147 -0.89 5.87 -1.04
C ILE A 147 0.17 5.67 -2.15
N ARG A 148 1.01 6.68 -2.40
CA ARG A 148 1.96 6.68 -3.53
C ARG A 148 3.41 6.41 -3.17
N ASP A 149 3.82 6.73 -1.94
CA ASP A 149 5.20 6.60 -1.46
C ASP A 149 5.53 5.17 -1.04
N ARG A 150 4.55 4.40 -0.54
CA ARG A 150 4.72 2.98 -0.23
C ARG A 150 3.43 2.16 -0.30
N PRO A 151 3.53 0.83 -0.52
CA PRO A 151 2.38 -0.06 -0.50
C PRO A 151 1.73 -0.14 0.89
N PHE A 152 0.39 -0.15 0.93
CA PHE A 152 -0.39 -0.23 2.17
C PHE A 152 -0.06 -1.46 3.02
N ASP A 153 0.21 -2.60 2.39
CA ASP A 153 0.58 -3.83 3.09
C ASP A 153 1.83 -3.70 3.98
N GLN A 154 2.77 -2.79 3.64
CA GLN A 154 3.95 -2.51 4.47
C GLN A 154 3.62 -1.73 5.74
N LEU A 155 2.41 -1.18 5.87
CA LEU A 155 1.97 -0.50 7.09
C LEU A 155 1.33 -1.47 8.08
N ARG A 156 0.97 -2.69 7.64
CA ARG A 156 0.27 -3.68 8.47
C ARG A 156 1.24 -4.64 9.12
N ARG A 157 0.93 -5.06 10.34
CA ARG A 157 1.73 -6.01 11.12
C ARG A 157 0.98 -7.32 11.35
N PRO A 158 1.67 -8.48 11.39
CA PRO A 158 3.06 -8.65 10.98
C PRO A 158 3.21 -8.51 9.46
N HIS A 159 4.26 -7.79 9.02
CA HIS A 159 4.45 -7.33 7.63
C HIS A 159 4.43 -8.45 6.58
N ASP A 160 4.77 -9.68 6.97
CA ASP A 160 4.89 -10.85 6.10
C ASP A 160 3.66 -11.78 6.12
N ARG A 161 2.69 -11.57 7.03
CA ARG A 161 1.52 -12.46 7.18
C ARG A 161 0.17 -11.75 7.12
N ALA A 162 0.13 -10.42 7.25
CA ALA A 162 -1.10 -9.65 7.14
C ALA A 162 -1.69 -9.77 5.72
N LEU A 163 -2.87 -10.37 5.61
CA LEU A 163 -3.58 -10.51 4.35
C LEU A 163 -4.25 -9.18 4.00
N THR A 164 -3.72 -8.54 2.97
CA THR A 164 -4.11 -7.20 2.57
C THR A 164 -4.33 -7.17 1.07
N ASN A 165 -5.46 -6.61 0.67
CA ASN A 165 -5.70 -6.17 -0.70
C ASN A 165 -6.11 -4.70 -0.66
N ALA A 166 -5.39 -3.85 -1.37
CA ALA A 166 -5.78 -2.46 -1.58
C ALA A 166 -6.23 -2.34 -3.04
N HIS A 167 -7.54 -2.22 -3.23
CA HIS A 167 -8.18 -2.18 -4.54
C HIS A 167 -8.50 -0.74 -4.89
N TRP A 168 -7.73 -0.18 -5.82
CA TRP A 168 -7.83 1.23 -6.20
C TRP A 168 -8.76 1.42 -7.38
N ILE A 169 -9.87 2.13 -7.17
CA ILE A 169 -10.81 2.49 -8.22
C ILE A 169 -10.18 3.53 -9.14
N LYS A 170 -10.03 3.18 -10.42
CA LYS A 170 -9.22 3.97 -11.38
C LYS A 170 -9.94 5.18 -11.95
N SER A 171 -11.27 5.21 -11.85
CA SER A 171 -12.09 6.28 -12.43
C SER A 171 -13.24 6.61 -11.50
N TRP A 172 -13.11 7.75 -10.83
CA TRP A 172 -14.16 8.36 -10.00
C TRP A 172 -15.45 8.68 -10.78
N HIS A 173 -15.41 8.68 -12.13
CA HIS A 173 -16.62 8.81 -12.97
C HIS A 173 -17.44 7.52 -13.05
N ASN A 174 -16.77 6.36 -12.95
CA ASN A 174 -17.42 5.07 -13.06
C ASN A 174 -17.67 4.43 -11.69
N GLY A 175 -16.88 4.80 -10.68
CA GLY A 175 -16.86 4.13 -9.39
C GLY A 175 -16.47 2.67 -9.53
N ILE A 176 -16.95 1.84 -8.60
CA ILE A 176 -16.82 0.39 -8.68
C ILE A 176 -17.50 -0.15 -9.94
N THR A 177 -16.75 -0.91 -10.74
CA THR A 177 -17.25 -1.61 -11.93
C THR A 177 -17.50 -3.09 -11.66
N ALA A 178 -18.19 -3.78 -12.57
CA ALA A 178 -18.41 -5.22 -12.47
C ALA A 178 -17.08 -6.02 -12.46
N ARG A 179 -16.06 -5.53 -13.16
CA ARG A 179 -14.72 -6.14 -13.14
C ARG A 179 -14.07 -6.01 -11.77
N ASP A 180 -14.18 -4.83 -11.15
CA ASP A 180 -13.67 -4.62 -9.80
C ASP A 180 -14.34 -5.57 -8.81
N VAL A 181 -15.67 -5.72 -8.91
CA VAL A 181 -16.43 -6.67 -8.08
C VAL A 181 -15.91 -8.10 -8.24
N THR A 182 -15.71 -8.58 -9.46
CA THR A 182 -15.15 -9.93 -9.70
C THR A 182 -13.76 -10.08 -9.06
N GLU A 183 -12.85 -9.14 -9.30
CA GLU A 183 -11.48 -9.21 -8.76
C GLU A 183 -11.47 -9.18 -7.20
N MET A 184 -12.35 -8.38 -6.61
CA MET A 184 -12.50 -8.28 -5.15
C MET A 184 -13.16 -9.52 -4.55
N ASP A 185 -14.21 -10.07 -5.17
CA ASP A 185 -14.90 -11.27 -4.70
C ASP A 185 -14.03 -12.54 -4.82
N ASP A 186 -13.22 -12.65 -5.87
CA ASP A 186 -12.23 -13.73 -6.02
C ASP A 186 -11.24 -13.70 -4.85
N TRP A 187 -10.77 -12.50 -4.48
CA TRP A 187 -9.89 -12.33 -3.34
C TRP A 187 -10.59 -12.65 -2.02
N LEU A 188 -11.82 -12.16 -1.82
CA LEU A 188 -12.61 -12.40 -0.60
C LEU A 188 -12.91 -13.88 -0.40
N SER A 189 -13.19 -14.62 -1.48
CA SER A 189 -13.45 -16.06 -1.45
C SER A 189 -12.24 -16.84 -0.94
N LEU A 190 -11.03 -16.46 -1.37
CA LEU A 190 -9.79 -17.02 -0.83
C LEU A 190 -9.56 -16.58 0.63
N ALA A 191 -9.77 -15.30 0.93
CA ALA A 191 -9.53 -14.75 2.26
C ALA A 191 -10.45 -15.36 3.34
N ALA A 192 -11.61 -15.87 2.97
CA ALA A 192 -12.60 -16.45 3.87
C ALA A 192 -12.25 -17.86 4.40
N THR A 193 -11.24 -18.54 3.85
CA THR A 193 -10.88 -19.93 4.21
C THR A 193 -9.41 -20.06 4.59
N THR A 194 -9.06 -21.00 5.46
CA THR A 194 -7.65 -21.23 5.87
C THR A 194 -6.75 -21.57 4.70
N ASP A 195 -7.20 -22.43 3.79
CA ASP A 195 -6.42 -22.84 2.61
C ASP A 195 -6.27 -21.69 1.62
N GLY A 196 -7.34 -20.93 1.37
CA GLY A 196 -7.28 -19.74 0.53
C GLY A 196 -6.37 -18.66 1.11
N GLN A 197 -6.37 -18.47 2.44
CA GLN A 197 -5.43 -17.59 3.12
C GLN A 197 -3.97 -18.04 2.96
N GLN A 198 -3.71 -19.35 3.01
CA GLN A 198 -2.36 -19.88 2.78
C GLN A 198 -1.92 -19.64 1.33
N GLU A 199 -2.81 -19.86 0.37
CA GLU A 199 -2.56 -19.57 -1.04
C GLU A 199 -2.27 -18.07 -1.26
N LEU A 200 -3.04 -17.18 -0.65
CA LEU A 200 -2.79 -15.73 -0.71
C LEU A 200 -1.40 -15.36 -0.16
N ARG A 201 -0.95 -16.01 0.92
CA ARG A 201 0.41 -15.80 1.47
C ARG A 201 1.48 -16.29 0.50
N VAL A 202 1.29 -17.44 -0.16
CA VAL A 202 2.21 -17.95 -1.18
C VAL A 202 2.28 -17.00 -2.37
N ARG A 203 1.14 -16.53 -2.89
CA ARG A 203 1.07 -15.53 -3.97
C ARG A 203 1.80 -14.26 -3.60
N ARG A 204 1.61 -13.78 -2.37
CA ARG A 204 2.26 -12.58 -1.85
C ARG A 204 3.78 -12.75 -1.79
N ARG A 205 4.27 -13.87 -1.24
CA ARG A 205 5.71 -14.16 -1.17
C ARG A 205 6.34 -14.17 -2.57
N ARG A 206 5.71 -14.87 -3.52
CA ARG A 206 6.16 -14.88 -4.92
C ARG A 206 6.16 -13.49 -5.55
N ALA A 207 5.17 -12.65 -5.26
CA ALA A 207 5.13 -11.28 -5.76
C ALA A 207 6.27 -10.42 -5.20
N LEU A 208 6.54 -10.51 -3.90
CA LEU A 208 7.66 -9.82 -3.24
C LEU A 208 9.01 -10.29 -3.79
N ASP A 209 9.19 -11.59 -4.01
CA ASP A 209 10.42 -12.13 -4.56
C ASP A 209 10.66 -11.63 -6.00
N ARG A 210 9.60 -11.57 -6.82
CA ARG A 210 9.66 -10.97 -8.16
C ARG A 210 10.00 -9.48 -8.11
N GLN A 211 9.39 -8.73 -7.20
CA GLN A 211 9.66 -7.30 -7.03
C GLN A 211 11.12 -7.07 -6.62
N ARG A 212 11.61 -7.79 -5.61
CA ARG A 212 13.01 -7.72 -5.16
C ARG A 212 13.97 -8.09 -6.29
N ALA A 213 13.70 -9.16 -7.03
CA ALA A 213 14.53 -9.54 -8.18
C ALA A 213 14.52 -8.50 -9.31
N ARG A 214 13.40 -7.77 -9.50
CA ARG A 214 13.34 -6.65 -10.45
C ARG A 214 14.16 -5.46 -9.96
N GLN A 215 13.99 -5.06 -8.70
CA GLN A 215 14.77 -3.98 -8.09
C GLN A 215 16.28 -4.27 -8.14
N ARG A 216 16.67 -5.52 -7.81
CA ARG A 216 18.06 -5.95 -7.91
C ARG A 216 18.59 -5.86 -9.34
N ARG A 217 17.81 -6.27 -10.34
CA ARG A 217 18.22 -6.11 -11.74
C ARG A 217 18.34 -4.65 -12.17
N GLN A 218 17.44 -3.78 -11.70
CA GLN A 218 17.50 -2.35 -11.99
C GLN A 218 18.72 -1.69 -11.36
N GLN A 219 19.06 -2.05 -10.12
CA GLN A 219 20.19 -1.46 -9.39
C GLN A 219 21.54 -2.07 -9.79
N TRP A 220 21.60 -3.39 -10.02
CA TRP A 220 22.86 -4.14 -10.17
C TRP A 220 23.08 -4.69 -11.59
N GLY A 221 22.13 -4.51 -12.50
CA GLY A 221 22.18 -5.03 -13.89
C GLY A 221 21.87 -6.53 -14.00
N SER A 222 22.29 -7.36 -13.04
CA SER A 222 22.01 -8.79 -13.01
C SER A 222 21.95 -9.36 -11.59
N GLU A 223 21.31 -10.52 -11.43
CA GLU A 223 21.28 -11.24 -10.15
C GLU A 223 22.69 -11.72 -9.74
N THR A 224 23.52 -12.12 -10.70
CA THR A 224 24.93 -12.49 -10.47
C THR A 224 25.73 -11.31 -9.95
N SER A 225 25.54 -10.13 -10.54
CA SER A 225 26.19 -8.88 -10.12
C SER A 225 25.80 -8.49 -8.70
N TYR A 226 24.51 -8.58 -8.37
CA TYR A 226 24.05 -8.39 -6.99
C TYR A 226 24.67 -9.40 -6.01
N ARG A 227 24.68 -10.69 -6.34
CA ARG A 227 25.25 -11.72 -5.48
C ARG A 227 26.75 -11.50 -5.22
N SER A 228 27.49 -11.09 -6.25
CA SER A 228 28.90 -10.74 -6.09
C SER A 228 29.08 -9.53 -5.18
N TRP A 229 28.30 -8.46 -5.38
CA TRP A 229 28.34 -7.28 -4.50
C TRP A 229 27.99 -7.63 -3.05
N HIS A 230 26.91 -8.40 -2.85
CA HIS A 230 26.45 -8.80 -1.52
C HIS A 230 27.45 -9.69 -0.79
N ALA A 231 28.13 -10.60 -1.50
CA ALA A 231 29.14 -11.47 -0.91
C ALA A 231 30.38 -10.68 -0.46
N VAL A 232 30.78 -9.65 -1.21
CA VAL A 232 31.86 -8.73 -0.81
C VAL A 232 31.42 -7.91 0.39
N ARG A 233 30.23 -7.28 0.35
CA ARG A 233 29.67 -6.49 1.44
C ARG A 233 29.62 -7.27 2.76
N ALA A 234 29.07 -8.49 2.75
CA ALA A 234 28.94 -9.32 3.95
C ALA A 234 30.29 -9.68 4.60
N ARG A 235 31.35 -9.86 3.80
CA ARG A 235 32.71 -10.09 4.32
C ARG A 235 33.30 -8.84 4.93
N LEU A 236 33.17 -7.70 4.25
CA LEU A 236 33.60 -6.41 4.77
C LEU A 236 32.88 -6.07 6.09
N GLU A 237 31.56 -6.32 6.19
CA GLU A 237 30.80 -6.18 7.45
C GLU A 237 31.35 -7.05 8.58
N THR A 238 31.62 -8.33 8.29
CA THR A 238 32.08 -9.30 9.30
C THR A 238 33.49 -8.98 9.80
N GLU A 239 34.37 -8.52 8.91
CA GLU A 239 35.80 -8.44 9.18
C GLU A 239 36.28 -7.03 9.54
N LEU A 240 35.54 -5.97 9.19
CA LEU A 240 36.04 -4.59 9.28
C LEU A 240 35.25 -3.67 10.21
N GLY A 241 34.05 -4.05 10.67
CA GLY A 241 33.26 -3.25 11.61
C GLY A 241 32.98 -1.81 11.15
N LEU A 242 33.01 -1.59 9.83
CA LEU A 242 32.78 -0.29 9.20
C LEU A 242 31.30 0.12 9.26
N ASP A 243 31.03 1.41 9.05
CA ASP A 243 29.65 1.87 8.88
C ASP A 243 29.03 1.36 7.56
N ASP A 244 27.70 1.31 7.50
CA ASP A 244 26.99 0.66 6.40
C ASP A 244 27.20 1.37 5.05
N ASP A 245 27.39 2.69 5.09
CA ASP A 245 27.57 3.52 3.91
C ASP A 245 28.97 3.30 3.30
N ASP A 246 30.02 3.25 4.12
CA ASP A 246 31.40 2.97 3.72
C ASP A 246 31.54 1.58 3.08
N ILE A 247 30.92 0.57 3.71
CA ILE A 247 30.94 -0.80 3.20
C ILE A 247 30.21 -0.87 1.85
N GLY A 248 29.07 -0.19 1.74
CA GLY A 248 28.28 -0.13 0.52
C GLY A 248 29.05 0.50 -0.66
N LEU A 249 29.76 1.59 -0.40
CA LEU A 249 30.61 2.29 -1.36
C LEU A 249 31.80 1.42 -1.80
N LEU A 250 32.54 0.85 -0.85
CA LEU A 250 33.66 -0.05 -1.13
C LEU A 250 33.21 -1.25 -1.96
N ALA A 251 32.16 -1.96 -1.54
CA ALA A 251 31.63 -3.10 -2.28
C ALA A 251 31.19 -2.72 -3.70
N SER A 252 30.61 -1.52 -3.88
CA SER A 252 30.18 -1.02 -5.19
C SER A 252 31.35 -0.68 -6.11
N HIS A 253 32.39 -0.04 -5.58
CA HIS A 253 33.60 0.31 -6.32
C HIS A 253 34.38 -0.92 -6.76
N LEU A 254 34.48 -1.92 -5.88
CA LEU A 254 35.18 -3.18 -6.16
C LEU A 254 34.49 -4.02 -7.23
N ARG A 255 33.16 -3.89 -7.33
CA ARG A 255 32.39 -4.49 -8.42
C ARG A 255 32.72 -3.85 -9.77
N THR A 256 32.90 -2.52 -9.82
CA THR A 256 33.16 -1.78 -11.07
C THR A 256 34.62 -1.83 -11.49
N HIS A 257 35.55 -1.92 -10.52
CA HIS A 257 36.98 -1.96 -10.75
C HIS A 257 37.61 -3.20 -10.09
N PRO A 258 37.21 -4.41 -10.52
CA PRO A 258 37.66 -5.62 -9.85
C PRO A 258 39.19 -5.71 -9.84
N ASP A 259 39.88 -5.20 -10.86
CA ASP A 259 41.34 -5.30 -10.98
C ASP A 259 42.13 -4.20 -10.26
N ARG A 260 41.47 -3.17 -9.70
CA ARG A 260 42.12 -2.03 -9.04
C ARG A 260 41.99 -2.13 -7.52
N ILE A 261 42.60 -3.16 -6.94
CA ILE A 261 42.55 -3.47 -5.51
C ILE A 261 43.97 -3.54 -4.94
N ASP A 262 44.76 -2.50 -5.20
CA ASP A 262 46.04 -2.30 -4.53
C ASP A 262 45.89 -1.32 -3.35
N ARG A 263 46.94 -1.25 -2.54
CA ARG A 263 46.96 -0.46 -1.31
C ARG A 263 46.74 1.03 -1.58
N GLU A 264 47.36 1.56 -2.64
CA GLU A 264 47.26 2.97 -3.01
C GLU A 264 45.85 3.32 -3.47
N HIS A 265 45.23 2.45 -4.28
CA HIS A 265 43.87 2.63 -4.76
C HIS A 265 42.84 2.57 -3.64
N VAL A 266 42.98 1.63 -2.69
CA VAL A 266 42.09 1.56 -1.50
C VAL A 266 42.28 2.80 -0.61
N ALA A 267 43.52 3.24 -0.39
CA ALA A 267 43.80 4.45 0.38
C ALA A 267 43.22 5.72 -0.27
N LEU A 268 43.25 5.81 -1.60
CA LEU A 268 42.62 6.90 -2.36
C LEU A 268 41.10 6.92 -2.19
N LEU A 269 40.43 5.78 -2.30
CA LEU A 269 38.98 5.69 -2.07
C LEU A 269 38.63 6.10 -0.64
N MET A 270 39.38 5.61 0.34
CA MET A 270 39.21 5.99 1.75
C MET A 270 39.37 7.50 1.96
N ALA A 271 40.35 8.13 1.30
CA ALA A 271 40.57 9.58 1.38
C ALA A 271 39.49 10.39 0.66
N GLU A 272 38.95 9.89 -0.46
CA GLU A 272 37.92 10.55 -1.26
C GLU A 272 36.53 10.51 -0.59
N PHE A 273 36.21 9.44 0.14
CA PHE A 273 34.90 9.26 0.78
C PHE A 273 34.79 9.86 2.20
N GLY A 274 35.86 10.45 2.75
CA GLY A 274 35.77 11.33 3.92
C GLY A 274 35.49 10.66 5.27
N HIS A 275 35.36 9.34 5.33
CA HIS A 275 35.27 8.60 6.59
C HIS A 275 36.65 8.19 7.08
N ALA A 276 36.92 8.43 8.36
CA ALA A 276 38.09 7.93 9.06
C ALA A 276 37.94 6.41 9.26
N ILE A 277 38.04 5.66 8.17
CA ILE A 277 38.16 4.22 8.19
C ILE A 277 39.46 3.93 8.94
N THR A 278 39.33 3.57 10.21
CA THR A 278 40.46 3.24 11.11
C THR A 278 41.13 1.91 10.75
N VAL A 279 40.59 1.23 9.73
CA VAL A 279 41.06 -0.05 9.21
C VAL A 279 42.23 0.20 8.24
N PRO A 280 43.37 -0.49 8.41
CA PRO A 280 44.46 -0.44 7.43
C PRO A 280 44.01 -0.89 6.04
N ALA A 281 44.45 -0.19 4.99
CA ALA A 281 44.18 -0.55 3.60
C ALA A 281 44.63 -2.00 3.27
N GLU A 282 45.69 -2.50 3.91
CA GLU A 282 46.12 -3.89 3.79
C GLU A 282 45.07 -4.91 4.22
N SER A 283 44.37 -4.67 5.34
CA SER A 283 43.32 -5.57 5.82
C SER A 283 42.19 -5.68 4.79
N ILE A 284 41.84 -4.57 4.14
CA ILE A 284 40.86 -4.53 3.06
C ILE A 284 41.37 -5.32 1.85
N VAL A 285 42.61 -5.09 1.41
CA VAL A 285 43.21 -5.80 0.27
C VAL A 285 43.26 -7.32 0.50
N ASP A 286 43.57 -7.77 1.71
CA ASP A 286 43.67 -9.21 2.05
C ASP A 286 42.32 -9.92 2.02
N ILE A 287 41.26 -9.28 2.53
CA ILE A 287 39.87 -9.78 2.44
C ILE A 287 39.48 -9.99 0.98
N LEU A 288 39.85 -9.03 0.14
CA LEU A 288 39.47 -8.99 -1.26
C LEU A 288 40.26 -9.98 -2.13
N ARG A 289 41.54 -10.19 -1.81
CA ARG A 289 42.35 -11.26 -2.42
C ARG A 289 41.79 -12.64 -2.09
N HIS A 290 41.42 -12.90 -0.83
CA HIS A 290 40.78 -14.16 -0.44
C HIS A 290 39.45 -14.39 -1.16
N TYR A 291 38.61 -13.36 -1.30
CA TYR A 291 37.35 -13.46 -2.05
C TYR A 291 37.55 -13.83 -3.52
N ARG A 292 38.53 -13.21 -4.20
CA ARG A 292 38.85 -13.51 -5.60
C ARG A 292 39.36 -14.93 -5.80
N GLN A 293 40.21 -15.42 -4.89
CA GLN A 293 40.71 -16.79 -4.92
C GLN A 293 39.59 -17.82 -4.70
N ALA A 294 38.67 -17.54 -3.78
CA ALA A 294 37.51 -18.40 -3.52
C ALA A 294 36.51 -18.42 -4.69
N SER A 295 36.27 -17.26 -5.32
CA SER A 295 35.34 -17.13 -6.45
C SER A 295 35.86 -17.81 -7.72
N ARG A 296 37.17 -17.75 -7.98
CA ARG A 296 37.80 -18.45 -9.12
C ARG A 296 37.81 -19.98 -8.99
N LYS A 297 37.67 -20.53 -7.78
CA LYS A 297 37.59 -21.99 -7.55
C LYS A 297 36.19 -22.57 -7.76
N HIS A 298 35.16 -21.74 -7.91
CA HIS A 298 33.76 -22.14 -8.02
C HIS A 298 33.09 -21.70 -9.34
N SER A 299 33.86 -21.12 -10.27
CA SER A 299 33.50 -20.92 -11.69
C SER A 299 34.07 -22.05 -12.53
#